data_AF-A0AAW8BA81-F1
#
_entry.id   AF-A0AAW8BA81-F1
#
_cell.length_a   1.000
_cell.length_b   1.000
_cell.length_c   1.000
_cell.angle_alpha   90.00
_cell.angle_beta   90.00
_cell.angle_gamma   90.00
#
_symmetry.space_group_name_H-M   'P 1'
#
loop_
_entity.id
_entity.type
_entity.pdbx_description
1 polymer ?
#
loop_
_entity_poly.entity_id
_entity_poly.type
_entity_poly.pdbx_seq_one_letter_code
_entity_poly.pdbx_strand_id
1 'polypeptide(L)'
;MMTEEQIKKFSLINDKIRAEEIRARKYLIKLCDVLDLQVKNDLMDDYEYETHFSVFSYDEEFCQSRRIEVGDPFCQSNIYSLSPNDPEFFYMDWFIHGWMGFEQLKIFHFGYLMHCLIDHSGLSFEEILAIDDVWIEIIVRHQFFKDKTDLNPSKIINAE
;
A
#
# COMPACT_ATOMS: atom_id res chain seq x y z
N MET A 1 -15.56 -2.73 25.85
CA MET A 1 -14.49 -3.68 26.21
C MET A 1 -14.61 -4.86 25.26
N MET A 2 -13.52 -5.22 24.60
CA MET A 2 -13.47 -6.29 23.60
C MET A 2 -13.47 -7.67 24.28
N THR A 3 -14.09 -8.65 23.63
CA THR A 3 -13.99 -10.05 24.03
C THR A 3 -12.61 -10.63 23.66
N GLU A 4 -12.21 -11.72 24.31
CA GLU A 4 -10.97 -12.43 23.98
C GLU A 4 -10.94 -12.90 22.52
N GLU A 5 -12.10 -13.31 21.99
CA GLU A 5 -12.24 -13.72 20.59
C GLU A 5 -12.02 -12.54 19.63
N GLN A 6 -12.57 -11.37 19.94
CA GLN A 6 -12.35 -10.15 19.14
C GLN A 6 -10.89 -9.72 19.17
N ILE A 7 -10.23 -9.80 20.34
CA ILE A 7 -8.79 -9.49 20.48
C ILE A 7 -7.96 -10.45 19.64
N LYS A 8 -8.27 -11.75 19.70
CA LYS A 8 -7.58 -12.77 18.90
C LYS A 8 -7.79 -12.55 17.40
N LYS A 9 -9.02 -12.25 16.97
CA LYS A 9 -9.33 -11.95 15.57
C LYS A 9 -8.58 -10.71 15.10
N PHE A 10 -8.60 -9.63 15.88
CA PHE A 10 -7.84 -8.41 15.58
C PHE A 10 -6.34 -8.68 15.45
N SER A 11 -5.75 -9.46 16.36
CA SER A 11 -4.33 -9.83 16.29
C SER A 11 -3.98 -10.51 14.97
N LEU A 12 -4.80 -11.47 14.52
CA LEU A 12 -4.57 -12.17 13.26
C LEU A 12 -4.67 -11.23 12.05
N ILE A 13 -5.61 -10.29 12.09
CA ILE A 13 -5.78 -9.27 11.05
C ILE A 13 -4.58 -8.32 11.02
N ASN A 14 -4.13 -7.84 12.19
CA ASN A 14 -2.95 -6.99 12.34
C ASN A 14 -1.69 -7.66 11.79
N ASP A 15 -1.44 -8.90 12.17
CA ASP A 15 -0.26 -9.65 11.72
C ASP A 15 -0.29 -9.88 10.20
N LYS A 16 -1.47 -10.17 9.64
CA LYS A 16 -1.65 -10.32 8.19
C LYS A 16 -1.36 -9.03 7.44
N ILE A 17 -1.98 -7.92 7.86
CA ILE A 17 -1.75 -6.60 7.25
C ILE A 17 -0.27 -6.24 7.32
N ARG A 18 0.37 -6.47 8.46
CA ARG A 18 1.81 -6.20 8.62
C ARG A 18 2.67 -7.06 7.71
N ALA A 19 2.35 -8.34 7.57
CA ALA A 19 3.08 -9.24 6.68
C ALA A 19 2.99 -8.80 5.22
N GLU A 20 1.79 -8.42 4.76
CA GLU A 20 1.55 -7.93 3.41
C GLU A 20 2.23 -6.58 3.15
N GLU A 21 2.18 -5.67 4.11
CA GLU A 21 2.89 -4.39 4.07
C GLU A 21 4.41 -4.58 3.91
N ILE A 22 5.02 -5.48 4.70
CA ILE A 22 6.45 -5.82 4.59
C ILE A 22 6.76 -6.42 3.21
N ARG A 23 5.88 -7.30 2.72
CA ARG A 23 6.04 -7.97 1.42
C ARG A 23 6.00 -6.96 0.27
N ALA A 24 5.00 -6.08 0.28
CA ALA A 24 4.83 -5.03 -0.73
C ALA A 24 6.00 -4.05 -0.74
N ARG A 25 6.48 -3.59 0.42
CA ARG A 25 7.68 -2.74 0.51
C ARG A 25 8.90 -3.40 -0.10
N LYS A 26 9.17 -4.67 0.24
CA LYS A 26 10.31 -5.40 -0.32
C LYS A 26 10.22 -5.55 -1.83
N TYR A 27 9.01 -5.73 -2.35
CA TYR A 27 8.78 -5.79 -3.80
C TYR A 27 9.00 -4.43 -4.45
N LEU A 28 8.43 -3.36 -3.89
CA LEU A 28 8.57 -2.00 -4.41
C LEU A 28 10.05 -1.55 -4.50
N ILE A 29 10.86 -1.82 -3.47
CA ILE A 29 12.30 -1.49 -3.49
C ILE A 29 13.00 -2.16 -4.68
N LYS A 30 12.76 -3.46 -4.88
CA LYS A 30 13.35 -4.20 -6.01
C LYS A 30 12.80 -3.73 -7.36
N LEU A 31 11.54 -3.34 -7.40
CA LEU A 31 10.91 -2.81 -8.60
C LEU A 31 11.54 -1.48 -8.99
N CYS A 32 11.74 -0.56 -8.04
CA CYS A 32 12.44 0.71 -8.28
C CYS A 32 13.87 0.46 -8.80
N ASP A 33 14.63 -0.47 -8.21
CA ASP A 33 15.98 -0.81 -8.72
C ASP A 33 15.96 -1.23 -10.20
N VAL A 34 14.94 -1.99 -10.61
CA VAL A 34 14.77 -2.46 -11.99
C VAL A 34 14.34 -1.32 -12.91
N LEU A 35 13.42 -0.47 -12.46
CA LEU A 35 12.92 0.67 -13.23
C LEU A 35 14.03 1.73 -13.43
N ASP A 36 14.81 2.02 -12.38
CA ASP A 36 15.97 2.91 -12.46
C ASP A 36 17.02 2.40 -13.47
N LEU A 37 17.23 1.07 -13.52
CA LEU A 37 18.12 0.45 -14.51
C LEU A 37 17.57 0.58 -15.94
N GLN A 38 16.26 0.48 -16.13
CA GLN A 38 15.62 0.69 -17.44
C GLN A 38 15.74 2.14 -17.91
N VAL A 39 15.55 3.12 -17.01
CA VAL A 39 15.80 4.55 -17.31
C VAL A 39 17.27 4.77 -17.68
N LYS A 40 18.21 4.24 -16.88
CA LYS A 40 19.65 4.38 -17.13
C LYS A 40 20.11 3.77 -18.45
N ASN A 41 19.45 2.71 -18.91
CA ASN A 41 19.77 2.02 -20.16
C ASN A 41 18.95 2.57 -21.36
N ASP A 42 18.30 3.71 -21.22
CA ASP A 42 17.47 4.35 -22.25
C ASP A 42 16.34 3.45 -22.78
N LEU A 43 15.82 2.53 -21.95
CA LEU A 43 14.68 1.67 -22.30
C LEU A 43 13.32 2.35 -22.06
N MET A 44 13.31 3.38 -21.22
CA MET A 44 12.20 4.32 -20.99
C MET A 44 12.78 5.66 -20.53
N ASP A 45 11.96 6.71 -20.51
CA ASP A 45 12.44 8.04 -20.18
C ASP A 45 12.27 8.38 -18.70
N ASP A 46 11.16 7.95 -18.11
CA ASP A 46 10.87 8.10 -16.69
C ASP A 46 9.78 7.08 -16.26
N TYR A 47 9.47 7.04 -14.97
CA TYR A 47 8.33 6.31 -14.44
C TYR A 47 7.73 6.98 -13.20
N GLU A 48 6.43 6.75 -13.02
CA GLU A 48 5.73 7.05 -11.77
C GLU A 48 5.13 5.76 -11.21
N TYR A 49 4.95 5.69 -9.90
CA TYR A 49 4.17 4.62 -9.29
C TYR A 49 3.16 5.17 -8.28
N GLU A 50 2.03 4.47 -8.20
CA GLU A 50 0.98 4.68 -7.21
C GLU A 50 0.72 3.37 -6.46
N THR A 51 0.30 3.50 -5.20
CA THR A 51 0.09 2.34 -4.34
C THR A 51 -1.27 2.40 -3.67
N HIS A 52 -2.01 1.31 -3.74
CA HIS A 52 -3.34 1.18 -3.16
C HIS A 52 -3.41 -0.05 -2.27
N PHE A 53 -4.31 -0.03 -1.30
CA PHE A 53 -4.73 -1.23 -0.61
C PHE A 53 -6.23 -1.44 -0.78
N SER A 54 -6.61 -2.71 -0.75
CA SER A 54 -7.97 -3.19 -0.80
C SER A 54 -8.17 -4.19 0.33
N VAL A 55 -9.26 -4.09 1.08
CA VAL A 55 -9.62 -5.09 2.11
C VAL A 55 -10.91 -5.81 1.75
N PHE A 56 -10.92 -7.10 2.04
CA PHE A 56 -11.94 -8.04 1.60
C PHE A 56 -12.53 -8.77 2.81
N SER A 57 -13.79 -9.16 2.68
CA SER A 57 -14.44 -10.10 3.58
C SER A 57 -14.98 -11.27 2.76
N TYR A 58 -14.89 -12.46 3.32
CA TYR A 58 -15.48 -13.68 2.77
C TYR A 58 -16.70 -14.15 3.59
N ASP A 59 -17.13 -13.35 4.57
CA ASP A 59 -18.37 -13.53 5.30
C ASP A 59 -19.55 -13.09 4.43
N GLU A 60 -20.36 -14.06 3.99
CA GLU A 60 -21.52 -13.82 3.13
C GLU A 60 -22.55 -12.88 3.76
N GLU A 61 -22.79 -12.98 5.08
CA GLU A 61 -23.75 -12.13 5.79
C GLU A 61 -23.25 -10.69 5.85
N PHE A 62 -21.96 -10.51 6.17
CA PHE A 62 -21.32 -9.20 6.14
C PHE A 62 -21.39 -8.61 4.72
N CYS A 63 -20.97 -9.34 3.69
CA CYS A 63 -21.00 -8.89 2.30
C CYS A 63 -22.42 -8.47 1.87
N GLN A 64 -23.43 -9.30 2.19
CA GLN A 64 -24.82 -8.97 1.89
C GLN A 64 -25.28 -7.70 2.62
N SER A 65 -24.91 -7.51 3.88
CA SER A 65 -25.25 -6.32 4.66
C SER A 65 -24.65 -5.03 4.07
N ARG A 66 -23.50 -5.14 3.40
CA ARG A 66 -22.78 -4.05 2.73
C ARG A 66 -23.13 -3.90 1.25
N ARG A 67 -23.97 -4.78 0.71
CA ARG A 67 -24.32 -4.85 -0.73
C ARG A 67 -23.10 -4.95 -1.63
N ILE A 68 -22.13 -5.76 -1.22
CA ILE A 68 -20.92 -6.09 -1.97
C ILE A 68 -20.97 -7.57 -2.37
N GLU A 69 -20.37 -7.92 -3.49
CA GLU A 69 -20.18 -9.32 -3.88
C GLU A 69 -19.05 -9.93 -3.04
N VAL A 70 -19.16 -11.23 -2.71
CA VAL A 70 -18.05 -11.93 -2.06
C VAL A 70 -16.88 -11.99 -3.03
N GLY A 71 -15.71 -11.55 -2.58
CA GLY A 71 -14.53 -11.40 -3.43
C GLY A 71 -14.30 -9.98 -3.95
N ASP A 72 -15.28 -9.09 -3.82
CA ASP A 72 -15.07 -7.65 -4.04
C ASP A 72 -14.54 -6.97 -2.77
N PRO A 73 -13.71 -5.93 -2.92
CA PRO A 73 -13.23 -5.18 -1.77
C PRO A 73 -14.36 -4.32 -1.20
N PHE A 74 -14.49 -4.32 0.13
CA PHE A 74 -15.46 -3.45 0.81
C PHE A 74 -14.88 -2.09 1.18
N CYS A 75 -13.56 -1.94 1.11
CA CYS A 75 -12.85 -0.69 1.27
C CYS A 75 -11.57 -0.71 0.43
N GLN A 76 -11.29 0.40 -0.23
CA GLN A 76 -10.07 0.64 -0.99
C GLN A 76 -9.57 2.05 -0.69
N SER A 77 -8.26 2.22 -0.55
CA SER A 77 -7.66 3.53 -0.35
C SER A 77 -6.19 3.54 -0.79
N ASN A 78 -5.61 4.73 -0.87
CA ASN A 78 -4.21 4.92 -1.21
C ASN A 78 -3.31 4.61 -0.01
N ILE A 79 -2.15 4.02 -0.28
CA ILE A 79 -1.07 3.95 0.70
C ILE A 79 -0.17 5.14 0.44
N TYR A 80 -0.06 6.07 1.39
CA TYR A 80 0.70 7.31 1.19
C TYR A 80 2.22 7.10 1.25
N SER A 81 2.68 5.99 1.84
CA SER A 81 4.11 5.69 1.94
C SER A 81 4.36 4.18 2.11
N LEU A 82 4.83 3.51 1.05
CA LEU A 82 5.37 2.14 1.12
C LEU A 82 6.90 2.09 1.12
N SER A 83 7.56 3.17 0.70
CA SER A 83 9.03 3.28 0.68
C SER A 83 9.47 4.64 1.22
N PRO A 84 9.25 4.91 2.52
CA PRO A 84 9.76 6.13 3.15
C PRO A 84 11.29 6.17 3.05
N ASN A 85 11.84 7.39 2.90
CA ASN A 85 13.29 7.61 2.91
C ASN A 85 13.94 7.17 4.23
N ASP A 86 13.19 7.24 5.33
CA ASP A 86 13.62 6.76 6.64
C ASP A 86 13.17 5.29 6.83
N PRO A 87 14.11 4.33 6.91
CA PRO A 87 13.76 2.94 7.21
C PRO A 87 13.10 2.76 8.57
N GLU A 88 13.41 3.60 9.56
CA GLU A 88 12.84 3.51 10.90
C GLU A 88 11.34 3.80 10.89
N PHE A 89 10.88 4.76 10.06
CA PHE A 89 9.47 5.07 9.84
C PHE A 89 8.62 3.81 9.65
N PHE A 90 9.13 2.86 8.87
CA PHE A 90 8.41 1.63 8.55
C PHE A 90 8.35 0.64 9.72
N TYR A 91 9.32 0.69 10.64
CA TYR A 91 9.41 -0.18 11.82
C TYR A 91 8.89 0.47 13.11
N MET A 92 8.48 1.74 13.05
CA MET A 92 7.79 2.40 14.14
C MET A 92 6.48 1.70 14.47
N ASP A 93 6.13 1.73 15.75
CA ASP A 93 4.80 1.34 16.19
C ASP A 93 3.85 2.52 15.95
N TRP A 94 2.98 2.37 14.96
CA TRP A 94 2.00 3.39 14.58
C TRP A 94 0.75 3.30 15.46
N PHE A 95 0.94 3.06 16.77
CA PHE A 95 -0.16 2.95 17.70
C PHE A 95 -1.00 4.23 17.73
N ILE A 96 -2.30 4.03 17.65
CA ILE A 96 -3.27 5.09 17.44
C ILE A 96 -3.79 5.59 18.77
N HIS A 97 -3.38 6.81 19.12
CA HIS A 97 -3.81 7.45 20.36
C HIS A 97 -5.29 7.87 20.33
N GLY A 98 -5.93 7.88 19.15
CA GLY A 98 -7.27 8.42 18.90
C GLY A 98 -8.45 7.45 19.00
N TRP A 99 -8.23 6.13 19.00
CA TRP A 99 -9.32 5.15 19.08
C TRP A 99 -9.77 4.94 20.54
N MET A 100 -10.37 5.99 21.10
CA MET A 100 -10.93 5.99 22.46
C MET A 100 -11.88 4.79 22.64
N GLY A 101 -11.56 3.90 23.59
CA GLY A 101 -12.35 2.71 23.88
C GLY A 101 -11.67 1.36 23.57
N PHE A 102 -10.52 1.37 22.88
CA PHE A 102 -9.78 0.17 22.48
C PHE A 102 -8.38 0.07 23.10
N GLU A 103 -8.23 0.53 24.34
CA GLU A 103 -6.98 0.47 25.13
C GLU A 103 -6.36 -0.94 25.18
N GLN A 104 -7.18 -1.99 25.07
CA GLN A 104 -6.74 -3.39 25.03
C GLN A 104 -5.86 -3.71 23.81
N LEU A 105 -5.90 -2.89 22.75
CA LEU A 105 -5.11 -3.09 21.54
C LEU A 105 -3.69 -2.52 21.63
N LYS A 106 -3.36 -1.74 22.67
CA LYS A 106 -2.01 -1.19 22.92
C LYS A 106 -0.92 -2.25 23.06
N ILE A 107 -1.31 -3.51 23.26
CA ILE A 107 -0.40 -4.63 23.37
C ILE A 107 0.18 -5.07 22.02
N PHE A 108 -0.46 -4.68 20.91
CA PHE A 108 -0.02 -5.06 19.56
C PHE A 108 0.80 -3.94 18.94
N HIS A 109 1.74 -4.34 18.08
CA HIS A 109 2.52 -3.44 17.26
C HIS A 109 1.79 -3.15 15.95
N PHE A 110 1.51 -1.87 15.68
CA PHE A 110 0.73 -1.45 14.52
C PHE A 110 1.68 -1.03 13.40
N GLY A 111 1.55 -1.69 12.23
CA GLY A 111 2.19 -1.22 11.00
C GLY A 111 1.56 0.08 10.47
N TYR A 112 2.23 0.75 9.55
CA TYR A 112 1.74 2.00 8.97
C TYR A 112 0.43 1.79 8.21
N LEU A 113 0.28 0.65 7.52
CA LEU A 113 -0.97 0.31 6.84
C LEU A 113 -2.14 0.09 7.82
N MET A 114 -1.90 -0.53 8.98
CA MET A 114 -2.94 -0.67 10.01
C MET A 114 -3.36 0.71 10.55
N HIS A 115 -2.40 1.61 10.75
CA HIS A 115 -2.69 3.01 11.07
C HIS A 115 -3.54 3.68 10.00
N CYS A 116 -3.23 3.50 8.72
CA CYS A 116 -4.03 4.06 7.64
C CYS A 116 -5.45 3.50 7.60
N LEU A 117 -5.60 2.20 7.84
CA LEU A 117 -6.90 1.56 7.93
C LEU A 117 -7.74 2.13 9.08
N ILE A 118 -7.18 2.35 10.25
CA ILE A 118 -7.99 2.81 11.38
C ILE A 118 -8.22 4.33 11.34
N ASP A 119 -7.22 5.14 11.00
CA ASP A 119 -7.31 6.60 11.10
C ASP A 119 -7.80 7.30 9.82
N HIS A 120 -7.60 6.68 8.64
CA HIS A 120 -7.85 7.35 7.35
C HIS A 120 -8.91 6.68 6.47
N SER A 121 -9.37 5.47 6.79
CA SER A 121 -10.36 4.76 5.95
C SER A 121 -11.83 5.04 6.31
N GLY A 122 -12.09 5.51 7.53
CA GLY A 122 -13.45 5.67 8.06
C GLY A 122 -14.14 4.35 8.45
N LEU A 123 -13.42 3.22 8.46
CA LEU A 123 -13.97 1.93 8.85
C LEU A 123 -14.33 1.86 10.34
N SER A 124 -15.48 1.25 10.64
CA SER A 124 -15.85 0.93 12.01
C SER A 124 -15.00 -0.22 12.56
N PHE A 125 -14.99 -0.40 13.87
CA PHE A 125 -14.28 -1.52 14.49
C PHE A 125 -14.84 -2.88 14.03
N GLU A 126 -16.15 -3.00 13.88
CA GLU A 126 -16.80 -4.21 13.35
C GLU A 126 -16.37 -4.50 11.91
N GLU A 127 -16.19 -3.47 11.10
CA GLU A 127 -15.71 -3.60 9.72
C GLU A 127 -14.23 -4.00 9.68
N ILE A 128 -13.40 -3.46 10.59
CA ILE A 128 -12.03 -3.92 10.76
C ILE A 128 -12.00 -5.41 11.15
N LEU A 129 -12.88 -5.83 12.06
CA LEU A 129 -13.01 -7.24 12.42
C LEU A 129 -13.59 -8.12 11.31
N ALA A 130 -14.21 -7.55 10.27
CA ALA A 130 -14.69 -8.29 9.11
C ALA A 130 -13.63 -8.50 8.02
N ILE A 131 -12.43 -7.92 8.18
CA ILE A 131 -11.31 -8.13 7.26
C ILE A 131 -10.86 -9.58 7.30
N ASP A 132 -11.02 -10.27 6.18
CA ASP A 132 -10.47 -11.60 5.96
C ASP A 132 -9.21 -11.54 5.11
N ASP A 133 -9.07 -10.57 4.20
CA ASP A 133 -7.89 -10.43 3.35
C ASP A 133 -7.55 -8.98 3.04
N VAL A 134 -6.29 -8.75 2.66
CA VAL A 134 -5.78 -7.44 2.26
C VAL A 134 -4.87 -7.58 1.05
N TRP A 135 -5.15 -6.82 0.00
CA TRP A 135 -4.32 -6.76 -1.19
C TRP A 135 -3.67 -5.40 -1.27
N ILE A 136 -2.39 -5.39 -1.66
CA ILE A 136 -1.63 -4.18 -1.92
C ILE A 136 -1.25 -4.18 -3.39
N GLU A 137 -1.69 -3.15 -4.09
CA GLU A 137 -1.44 -2.97 -5.52
C GLU A 137 -0.40 -1.88 -5.72
N ILE A 138 0.57 -2.15 -6.61
CA ILE A 138 1.62 -1.20 -7.01
C ILE A 138 1.45 -1.01 -8.52
N ILE A 139 0.97 0.18 -8.91
CA ILE A 139 0.69 0.52 -10.30
C ILE A 139 1.85 1.36 -10.82
N VAL A 140 2.53 0.88 -11.86
CA VAL A 140 3.64 1.60 -12.50
C VAL A 140 3.18 2.20 -13.83
N ARG A 141 3.44 3.48 -14.02
CA ARG A 141 3.24 4.21 -15.28
C ARG A 141 4.61 4.49 -15.90
N HIS A 142 4.94 3.77 -16.96
CA HIS A 142 6.14 4.05 -17.76
C HIS A 142 5.92 5.27 -18.65
N GLN A 143 6.92 6.15 -18.74
CA GLN A 143 6.85 7.39 -19.51
C GLN A 143 7.83 7.38 -20.69
N PHE A 144 7.35 7.87 -21.84
CA PHE A 144 8.11 8.02 -23.08
C PHE A 144 7.82 9.40 -23.69
N PHE A 145 8.82 10.27 -23.76
CA PHE A 145 8.78 11.62 -24.28
C PHE A 145 9.17 11.63 -25.77
N LYS A 146 8.40 12.35 -26.57
CA LYS A 146 8.61 12.44 -28.03
C LYS A 146 9.83 13.29 -28.43
N ASP A 147 10.34 14.14 -27.54
CA ASP A 147 11.30 15.20 -27.87
C ASP A 147 12.74 14.89 -27.44
N LYS A 148 13.16 13.62 -27.47
CA LYS A 148 14.60 13.25 -27.47
C LYS A 148 15.25 13.52 -28.84
N THR A 149 14.92 14.63 -29.50
CA THR A 149 15.57 15.01 -30.76
C THR A 149 17.04 15.33 -30.51
N ASP A 150 17.91 14.64 -31.26
CA ASP A 150 19.36 14.75 -31.32
C ASP A 150 19.88 16.19 -31.17
N LEU A 151 20.20 16.58 -29.93
CA LEU A 151 21.09 17.71 -29.66
C LEU A 151 22.53 17.25 -29.91
N ASN A 152 22.87 16.92 -31.16
CA ASN A 152 24.25 16.85 -31.59
C ASN A 152 24.46 17.83 -32.77
N PRO A 153 24.72 19.12 -32.49
CA PRO A 153 24.92 20.14 -33.53
C PRO A 153 26.18 19.95 -34.39
N SER A 154 26.96 18.88 -34.18
CA SER A 154 28.31 18.74 -34.75
C SER A 154 28.40 17.97 -36.08
N LYS A 155 27.27 17.65 -36.73
CA LYS A 155 27.25 16.91 -38.02
C LYS A 155 26.57 17.61 -39.20
N ILE A 156 26.38 18.92 -39.12
CA ILE A 156 26.02 19.78 -40.25
C ILE A 156 27.08 20.88 -40.18
N ILE A 157 28.10 21.00 -41.02
CA ILE A 157 28.13 21.29 -42.45
C ILE A 157 29.60 21.06 -42.87
N ASN A 158 29.86 20.37 -43.98
CA ASN A 158 30.71 20.84 -45.08
C ASN A 158 30.72 19.80 -46.21
N ALA A 159 29.78 19.96 -47.13
CA ALA A 159 29.93 19.49 -48.50
C ALA A 159 29.68 20.72 -49.39
N GLU A 160 30.75 21.44 -49.70
CA GLU A 160 30.92 22.22 -50.92
C GLU A 160 32.17 21.70 -51.63
#